data_AF-A0A354IBY2-F1
#
_entry.id   AF-A0A354IBY2-F1
#
_cell.length_a   1.000
_cell.length_b   1.000
_cell.length_c   1.000
_cell.angle_alpha   90.00
_cell.angle_beta   90.00
_cell.angle_gamma   90.00
#
_symmetry.space_group_name_H-M   'P 1'
#
loop_
_entity.id
_entity.type
_entity.pdbx_description
1 polymer ?
#
loop_
_entity_poly.entity_id
_entity_poly.type
_entity_poly.pdbx_seq_one_letter_code
_entity_poly.pdbx_strand_id
1 'polypeptide(L)'
;MSSFGSQMRKRLEELRRAGENVSQIMEEVSEGATIEAVRVATENTPPNGGASIAGTNMRSGDMAQHWETDSQTTPMGGALSDGHTFRTVLANNMQYASYVNDGHRVDKHFVPDLIVNGEVLERLDGEWSGATGIMVGVDKTYVEGKYMKQKAIGRYKTVVRTELHRRVREAFK
;
A
#
# COMPACT_ATOMS: atom_id res chain seq x y z
N MET A 1 -6.69 -22.22 14.57
CA MET A 1 -7.02 -21.60 13.26
C MET A 1 -5.96 -22.02 12.24
N SER A 2 -6.33 -22.41 11.03
CA SER A 2 -5.36 -22.72 9.97
C SER A 2 -4.77 -21.42 9.39
N SER A 3 -3.46 -21.36 9.24
CA SER A 3 -2.78 -20.20 8.64
C SER A 3 -3.05 -20.12 7.15
N PHE A 4 -2.95 -18.91 6.56
CA PHE A 4 -3.06 -18.72 5.11
C PHE A 4 -2.19 -19.71 4.34
N GLY A 5 -0.90 -19.84 4.70
CA GLY A 5 0.00 -20.79 4.05
C GLY A 5 -0.45 -22.24 4.15
N SER A 6 -0.98 -22.68 5.30
CA SER A 6 -1.50 -24.05 5.44
C SER A 6 -2.72 -24.33 4.58
N GLN A 7 -3.60 -23.34 4.40
CA GLN A 7 -4.77 -23.45 3.53
C GLN A 7 -4.35 -23.55 2.05
N MET A 8 -3.34 -22.77 1.64
CA MET A 8 -2.85 -22.79 0.26
C MET A 8 -2.17 -24.12 -0.08
N ARG A 9 -1.31 -24.63 0.81
CA ARG A 9 -0.68 -25.95 0.61
C ARG A 9 -1.73 -27.05 0.41
N LYS A 10 -2.76 -27.08 1.26
CA LYS A 10 -3.86 -28.04 1.13
C LYS A 10 -4.53 -27.96 -0.24
N ARG A 11 -4.84 -26.76 -0.74
CA ARG A 11 -5.48 -26.57 -2.06
C ARG A 11 -4.57 -26.98 -3.22
N LEU A 12 -3.29 -26.64 -3.15
CA LEU A 12 -2.31 -27.04 -4.17
C LEU A 12 -2.09 -28.56 -4.18
N GLU A 13 -2.12 -29.22 -3.02
CA GLU A 13 -2.08 -30.69 -2.93
C GLU A 13 -3.32 -31.34 -3.52
N GLU A 14 -4.51 -30.77 -3.29
CA GLU A 14 -5.77 -31.23 -3.91
C GLU A 14 -5.68 -31.15 -5.45
N LEU A 15 -5.20 -30.02 -6.00
CA LEU A 15 -4.97 -29.85 -7.44
C LEU A 15 -3.94 -30.84 -7.98
N ARG A 16 -2.83 -31.05 -7.25
CA ARG A 16 -1.79 -32.02 -7.63
C ARG A 16 -2.36 -33.44 -7.74
N ARG A 17 -3.26 -33.82 -6.84
CA ARG A 17 -3.92 -35.14 -6.86
C ARG A 17 -4.90 -35.29 -8.01
N ALA A 18 -5.51 -34.19 -8.46
CA ALA A 18 -6.39 -34.17 -9.63
C ALA A 18 -5.61 -34.22 -10.96
N GLY A 19 -4.27 -34.19 -10.93
CA GLY A 19 -3.44 -34.19 -12.14
C GLY A 19 -3.30 -32.83 -12.82
N GLU A 20 -3.69 -31.76 -12.14
CA GLU A 20 -3.62 -30.38 -12.66
C GLU A 20 -2.18 -29.87 -12.75
N ASN A 21 -1.96 -28.91 -13.65
CA ASN A 21 -0.68 -28.20 -13.76
C ASN A 21 -0.51 -27.17 -12.63
N VAL A 22 -0.08 -27.65 -11.47
CA VAL A 22 0.09 -26.83 -10.26
C VAL A 22 1.04 -25.65 -10.49
N SER A 23 2.11 -25.83 -11.28
CA SER A 23 3.08 -24.77 -11.55
C SER A 23 2.43 -23.61 -12.30
N GLN A 24 1.70 -23.91 -13.38
CA GLN A 24 0.97 -22.90 -14.15
C GLN A 24 -0.13 -22.24 -13.31
N ILE A 25 -0.85 -23.01 -12.49
CA ILE A 25 -1.87 -22.46 -11.59
C ILE A 25 -1.24 -21.47 -10.58
N MET A 26 -0.09 -21.82 -10.00
CA MET A 26 0.60 -20.96 -9.06
C MET A 26 1.04 -19.65 -9.72
N GLU A 27 1.56 -19.72 -10.94
CA GLU A 27 1.93 -18.55 -11.75
C GLU A 27 0.73 -17.63 -11.95
N GLU A 28 -0.32 -18.12 -12.62
CA GLU A 28 -1.52 -17.35 -12.98
C GLU A 28 -2.21 -16.74 -11.76
N VAL A 29 -2.32 -17.51 -10.67
CA VAL A 29 -2.96 -17.05 -9.43
C VAL A 29 -2.11 -16.00 -8.72
N SER A 30 -0.79 -16.16 -8.70
CA SER A 30 0.11 -15.18 -8.07
C SER A 30 0.15 -13.87 -8.85
N GLU A 31 0.16 -13.94 -10.19
CA GLU A 31 0.09 -12.78 -11.07
C GLU A 31 -1.21 -12.01 -10.88
N GLY A 32 -2.35 -12.68 -11.07
CA GLY A 32 -3.68 -12.06 -10.95
C GLY A 32 -3.94 -11.49 -9.56
N ALA A 33 -3.50 -12.18 -8.51
CA ALA A 33 -3.62 -11.67 -7.15
C ALA A 33 -2.75 -10.43 -6.91
N THR A 34 -1.58 -10.32 -7.56
CA THR A 34 -0.70 -9.17 -7.42
C THR A 34 -1.24 -7.97 -8.20
N ILE A 35 -1.78 -8.18 -9.40
CA ILE A 35 -2.48 -7.13 -10.17
C ILE A 35 -3.61 -6.53 -9.34
N GLU A 36 -4.43 -7.38 -8.71
CA GLU A 36 -5.51 -6.92 -7.83
C GLU A 36 -5.00 -6.22 -6.56
N ALA A 37 -3.85 -6.65 -6.04
CA ALA A 37 -3.23 -6.00 -4.89
C ALA A 37 -2.73 -4.59 -5.26
N VAL A 38 -2.09 -4.43 -6.41
CA VAL A 38 -1.66 -3.14 -6.96
C VAL A 38 -2.86 -2.23 -7.14
N ARG A 39 -3.92 -2.70 -7.82
CA ARG A 39 -5.17 -1.92 -8.01
C ARG A 39 -5.74 -1.41 -6.69
N VAL A 40 -5.85 -2.27 -5.67
CA VAL A 40 -6.35 -1.87 -4.35
C VAL A 40 -5.42 -0.89 -3.65
N ALA A 41 -4.10 -1.03 -3.81
CA ALA A 41 -3.14 -0.07 -3.27
C ALA A 41 -3.31 1.31 -3.90
N THR A 42 -3.41 1.37 -5.23
CA THR A 42 -3.66 2.57 -6.03
C THR A 42 -4.96 3.25 -5.61
N GLU A 43 -6.09 2.52 -5.56
CA GLU A 43 -7.41 3.06 -5.18
C GLU A 43 -7.47 3.59 -3.73
N ASN A 44 -6.62 3.05 -2.85
CA ASN A 44 -6.54 3.49 -1.47
C ASN A 44 -5.49 4.59 -1.25
N THR A 45 -4.76 4.97 -2.29
CA THR A 45 -3.80 6.07 -2.25
C THR A 45 -4.54 7.41 -2.34
N PRO A 46 -4.32 8.35 -1.40
CA PRO A 46 -4.91 9.68 -1.49
C PRO A 46 -4.54 10.41 -2.79
N PRO A 47 -5.36 11.37 -3.27
CA PRO A 47 -6.69 11.66 -2.79
C PRO A 47 -7.67 10.58 -3.28
N ASN A 48 -8.32 9.89 -2.34
CA ASN A 48 -9.34 8.89 -2.61
C ASN A 48 -10.72 9.47 -2.26
N GLY A 49 -11.76 9.12 -3.03
CA GLY A 49 -13.14 9.55 -2.76
C GLY A 49 -13.65 10.77 -3.55
N GLY A 50 -13.22 10.93 -4.81
CA GLY A 50 -13.85 11.89 -5.73
C GLY A 50 -13.33 13.33 -5.66
N ALA A 51 -12.25 13.58 -4.92
CA ALA A 51 -11.54 14.85 -5.06
C ALA A 51 -10.74 14.82 -6.37
N SER A 52 -11.14 15.66 -7.33
CA SER A 52 -10.60 15.84 -8.69
C SER A 52 -9.14 16.30 -8.77
N ILE A 53 -8.36 16.09 -7.70
CA ILE A 53 -7.07 16.74 -7.43
C ILE A 53 -5.90 15.77 -7.72
N ALA A 54 -6.13 14.52 -8.14
CA ALA A 54 -5.05 13.61 -8.53
C ALA A 54 -4.57 13.85 -9.98
N GLY A 55 -4.05 15.04 -10.28
CA GLY A 55 -3.31 15.29 -11.52
C GLY A 55 -1.91 14.68 -11.45
N THR A 56 -1.36 14.25 -12.60
CA THR A 56 0.08 13.99 -12.77
C THR A 56 0.86 15.23 -12.27
N ASN A 57 1.90 15.04 -11.44
CA ASN A 57 2.65 16.06 -10.67
C ASN A 57 2.09 16.43 -9.28
N MET A 58 1.03 15.78 -8.79
CA MET A 58 0.65 15.87 -7.38
C MET A 58 1.29 14.71 -6.60
N ARG A 59 1.92 14.99 -5.44
CA ARG A 59 2.61 13.98 -4.59
C ARG A 59 1.79 12.69 -4.39
N SER A 60 0.48 12.85 -4.27
CA SER A 60 -0.49 11.77 -4.15
C SER A 60 -0.66 10.94 -5.44
N GLY A 61 -0.81 11.60 -6.59
CA GLY A 61 -0.96 10.96 -7.89
C GLY A 61 0.30 10.19 -8.30
N ASP A 62 1.47 10.77 -8.04
CA ASP A 62 2.75 10.10 -8.29
C ASP A 62 2.87 8.83 -7.42
N MET A 63 2.54 8.90 -6.13
CA MET A 63 2.53 7.71 -5.27
C MET A 63 1.59 6.61 -5.79
N ALA A 64 0.42 6.98 -6.29
CA ALA A 64 -0.55 6.02 -6.82
C ALA A 64 0.03 5.28 -8.03
N GLN A 65 0.67 6.01 -8.95
CA GLN A 65 1.34 5.45 -10.12
C GLN A 65 2.51 4.53 -9.73
N HIS A 66 3.26 4.88 -8.68
CA HIS A 66 4.39 4.08 -8.22
C HIS A 66 4.01 2.69 -7.69
N TRP A 67 2.76 2.46 -7.29
CA TRP A 67 2.30 1.09 -7.02
C TRP A 67 2.34 0.21 -8.27
N GLU A 68 2.01 0.77 -9.44
CA GLU A 68 2.01 0.05 -10.71
C GLU A 68 3.43 -0.08 -11.28
N THR A 69 4.24 0.98 -11.23
CA THR A 69 5.57 0.97 -11.86
C THR A 69 6.63 0.24 -11.05
N ASP A 70 6.53 0.27 -9.72
CA ASP A 70 7.55 -0.31 -8.84
C ASP A 70 7.27 -1.77 -8.48
N SER A 71 6.02 -2.19 -8.62
CA SER A 71 5.61 -3.58 -8.36
C SER A 71 6.00 -4.49 -9.52
N GLN A 72 6.28 -5.75 -9.18
CA GLN A 72 6.51 -6.82 -10.15
C GLN A 72 5.33 -7.79 -10.08
N THR A 73 4.37 -7.61 -10.99
CA THR A 73 3.17 -8.44 -11.09
C THR A 73 3.45 -9.78 -11.76
N THR A 74 4.33 -9.80 -12.77
CA THR A 74 4.78 -11.03 -13.41
C THR A 74 5.63 -11.85 -12.44
N PRO A 75 5.25 -13.10 -12.12
CA PRO A 75 5.96 -13.90 -11.13
C PRO A 75 7.36 -14.29 -11.61
N MET A 76 8.35 -14.12 -10.73
CA MET A 76 9.71 -14.60 -10.93
C MET A 76 9.93 -15.95 -10.24
N GLY A 77 10.91 -16.72 -10.72
CA GLY A 77 11.40 -17.93 -10.05
C GLY A 77 10.89 -19.25 -10.62
N GLY A 78 9.83 -19.25 -11.44
CA GLY A 78 9.26 -20.48 -12.02
C GLY A 78 10.32 -21.32 -12.74
N ALA A 79 11.01 -20.73 -13.74
CA ALA A 79 12.06 -21.42 -14.48
C ALA A 79 13.32 -21.76 -13.66
N LEU A 80 13.62 -20.99 -12.60
CA LEU A 80 14.82 -21.17 -11.76
C LEU A 80 14.62 -22.16 -10.62
N SER A 81 13.38 -22.58 -10.37
CA SER A 81 13.00 -23.46 -9.25
C SER A 81 12.25 -24.71 -9.70
N ASP A 82 12.38 -25.09 -10.98
CA ASP A 82 11.62 -26.19 -11.59
C ASP A 82 10.09 -26.08 -11.38
N GLY A 83 9.58 -24.84 -11.35
CA GLY A 83 8.16 -24.54 -11.15
C GLY A 83 7.69 -24.62 -9.70
N HIS A 84 8.59 -24.62 -8.71
CA HIS A 84 8.22 -24.73 -7.30
C HIS A 84 8.04 -23.38 -6.58
N THR A 85 8.62 -22.31 -7.10
CA THR A 85 8.61 -20.99 -6.47
C THR A 85 8.18 -19.93 -7.47
N PHE A 86 7.10 -19.23 -7.14
CA PHE A 86 6.62 -18.06 -7.86
C PHE A 86 6.58 -16.88 -6.89
N ARG A 87 7.30 -15.82 -7.22
CA ARG A 87 7.42 -14.62 -6.39
C ARG A 87 7.05 -13.40 -7.20
N THR A 88 6.07 -12.67 -6.70
CA THR A 88 5.75 -11.31 -7.13
C THR A 88 6.18 -10.31 -6.07
N VAL A 89 6.21 -9.03 -6.42
CA VAL A 89 6.60 -7.95 -5.51
C VAL A 89 5.54 -6.86 -5.57
N LEU A 90 4.98 -6.50 -4.42
CA LEU A 90 4.19 -5.29 -4.25
C LEU A 90 5.11 -4.23 -3.63
N ALA A 91 5.38 -3.14 -4.35
CA ALA A 91 6.31 -2.10 -3.91
C ALA A 91 5.79 -0.70 -4.21
N ASN A 92 6.30 0.26 -3.44
CA ASN A 92 6.18 1.68 -3.69
C ASN A 92 7.46 2.32 -3.16
N ASN A 93 8.33 2.77 -4.07
CA ASN A 93 9.67 3.25 -3.76
C ASN A 93 9.70 4.75 -3.44
N MET A 94 8.53 5.40 -3.31
CA MET A 94 8.46 6.81 -2.93
C MET A 94 8.94 7.00 -1.50
N GLN A 95 9.84 7.97 -1.29
CA GLN A 95 10.45 8.24 0.02
C GLN A 95 9.40 8.58 1.11
N TYR A 96 8.26 9.13 0.72
CA TYR A 96 7.16 9.48 1.62
C TYR A 96 6.05 8.42 1.69
N ALA A 97 6.19 7.28 1.02
CA ALA A 97 5.19 6.21 1.03
C ALA A 97 4.91 5.69 2.45
N SER A 98 5.94 5.55 3.29
CA SER A 98 5.80 5.14 4.69
C SER A 98 4.99 6.13 5.51
N TYR A 99 5.24 7.44 5.36
CA TYR A 99 4.53 8.51 6.08
C TYR A 99 3.03 8.50 5.80
N VAL A 100 2.64 8.18 4.55
CA VAL A 100 1.24 8.09 4.15
C VAL A 100 0.64 6.72 4.52
N ASN A 101 1.40 5.64 4.41
CA ASN A 101 0.90 4.29 4.68
C ASN A 101 0.74 4.01 6.18
N ASP A 102 1.79 4.25 6.95
CA ASP A 102 1.88 3.86 8.35
C ASP A 102 1.47 5.01 9.30
N GLY A 103 1.49 6.24 8.78
CA GLY A 103 1.27 7.45 9.57
C GLY A 103 2.57 7.95 10.18
N HIS A 104 2.50 9.11 10.83
CA HIS A 104 3.67 9.72 11.47
C HIS A 104 3.25 10.71 12.56
N ARG A 105 4.16 10.93 13.52
CA ARG A 105 4.02 12.03 14.48
C ARG A 105 4.36 13.34 13.80
N VAL A 106 3.68 14.39 14.22
CA VAL A 106 4.00 15.74 13.79
C VAL A 106 4.29 16.57 15.03
N ASP A 107 5.47 17.18 15.02
CA ASP A 107 5.91 18.01 16.12
C ASP A 107 5.45 19.45 15.91
N LYS A 108 4.98 20.06 17.00
CA LYS A 108 4.79 21.51 17.04
C LYS A 108 6.15 22.13 17.31
N HIS A 109 6.49 23.19 16.59
CA HIS A 109 7.71 23.95 16.84
C HIS A 109 7.35 25.36 17.29
N PHE A 110 8.13 25.89 18.22
CA PHE A 110 8.00 27.27 18.65
C PHE A 110 8.66 28.16 17.60
N VAL A 111 7.94 29.17 17.13
CA VAL A 111 8.47 30.21 16.24
C VAL A 111 8.56 31.50 17.05
N PRO A 112 9.78 31.90 17.48
CA PRO A 112 9.99 33.18 18.13
C PRO A 112 9.55 34.33 17.22
N ASP A 113 9.06 35.39 17.82
CA ASP A 113 8.64 36.64 17.18
C ASP A 113 7.46 36.52 16.22
N LEU A 114 6.90 35.34 16.02
CA LEU A 114 5.67 35.17 15.24
C LEU A 114 4.47 35.22 16.18
N ILE A 115 3.49 36.07 15.88
CA ILE A 115 2.24 36.19 16.63
C ILE A 115 1.03 36.14 15.70
N VAL A 116 -0.14 35.82 16.27
CA VAL A 116 -1.43 35.98 15.60
C VAL A 116 -1.95 37.37 15.92
N ASN A 117 -2.07 38.24 14.91
CA ASN A 117 -2.67 39.57 15.03
C ASN A 117 -3.98 39.61 14.22
N GLY A 118 -5.10 39.37 14.89
CA GLY A 118 -6.40 39.23 14.23
C GLY A 118 -6.43 38.00 13.31
N GLU A 119 -6.70 38.20 12.02
CA GLU A 119 -6.76 37.14 11.01
C GLU A 119 -5.41 36.87 10.31
N VAL A 120 -4.36 37.62 10.64
CA VAL A 120 -3.05 37.50 9.99
C VAL A 120 -1.97 37.06 10.95
N LEU A 121 -0.92 36.45 10.39
CA LEU A 121 0.32 36.20 11.10
C LEU A 121 1.24 37.42 10.96
N GLU A 122 1.70 37.95 12.08
CA GLU A 122 2.61 39.09 12.13
C GLU A 122 3.94 38.66 12.76
N ARG A 123 5.04 39.13 12.18
CA ARG A 123 6.36 38.95 12.77
C ARG A 123 6.78 40.21 13.49
N LEU A 124 7.02 40.10 14.80
CA LEU A 124 7.53 41.16 15.65
C LEU A 124 8.95 41.54 15.24
N ASP A 125 9.24 42.82 15.29
CA ASP A 125 10.53 43.42 15.01
C ASP A 125 10.88 44.51 16.03
N GLY A 126 12.10 45.06 15.90
CA GLY A 126 12.58 46.14 16.77
C GLY A 126 12.63 45.76 18.26
N GLU A 127 12.14 46.65 19.12
CA GLU A 127 12.17 46.47 20.58
C GLU A 127 11.33 45.29 21.10
N TRP A 128 10.44 44.74 20.28
CA TRP A 128 9.57 43.62 20.62
C TRP A 128 10.12 42.25 20.16
N SER A 129 11.24 42.23 19.44
CA SER A 129 11.91 40.97 19.06
C SER A 129 12.51 40.27 20.28
N GLY A 130 12.35 38.95 20.32
CA GLY A 130 12.68 38.07 21.43
C GLY A 130 11.63 38.03 22.56
N ALA A 131 10.56 38.83 22.50
CA ALA A 131 9.63 38.96 23.62
C ALA A 131 8.62 37.81 23.72
N THR A 132 8.20 37.23 22.60
CA THR A 132 7.17 36.18 22.55
C THR A 132 7.23 35.38 21.25
N GLY A 133 6.33 34.43 21.05
CA GLY A 133 6.19 33.64 19.83
C GLY A 133 4.98 32.71 19.89
N ILE A 134 4.72 31.98 18.80
CA ILE A 134 3.63 31.01 18.74
C ILE A 134 4.14 29.60 18.46
N MET A 135 3.41 28.61 18.99
CA MET A 135 3.59 27.22 18.58
C MET A 135 2.93 27.02 17.22
N VAL A 136 3.74 26.77 16.19
CA VAL A 136 3.28 26.45 14.84
C VAL A 136 3.35 24.95 14.62
N GLY A 137 2.30 24.42 14.00
CA GLY A 137 2.19 23.01 13.65
C GLY A 137 0.76 22.66 13.29
N VAL A 138 0.53 21.39 12.98
CA VAL A 138 -0.82 20.86 12.84
C VAL A 138 -1.47 20.71 14.21
N ASP A 139 -2.79 20.86 14.27
CA ASP A 139 -3.56 20.75 15.50
C ASP A 139 -3.37 19.37 16.17
N LYS A 140 -3.22 18.33 15.34
CA LYS A 140 -3.01 16.93 15.76
C LYS A 140 -1.52 16.59 15.87
N THR A 141 -1.13 15.91 16.95
CA THR A 141 0.24 15.39 17.14
C THR A 141 0.56 14.14 16.32
N TYR A 142 -0.44 13.56 15.66
CA TYR A 142 -0.30 12.34 14.87
C TYR A 142 -1.20 12.38 13.64
N VAL A 143 -0.62 11.98 12.50
CA VAL A 143 -1.32 11.76 11.24
C VAL A 143 -1.51 10.26 11.07
N GLU A 144 -2.77 9.83 11.00
CA GLU A 144 -3.12 8.43 10.81
C GLU A 144 -2.71 7.90 9.43
N GLY A 145 -2.09 6.72 9.41
CA GLY A 145 -1.75 6.00 8.20
C GLY A 145 -2.97 5.51 7.44
N LYS A 146 -2.85 5.42 6.11
CA LYS A 146 -3.92 4.91 5.23
C LYS A 146 -3.91 3.39 5.05
N TYR A 147 -2.85 2.72 5.52
CA TYR A 147 -2.67 1.26 5.52
C TYR A 147 -2.95 0.61 4.16
N MET A 148 -2.54 1.27 3.08
CA MET A 148 -2.73 0.85 1.69
C MET A 148 -2.08 -0.52 1.44
N LYS A 149 -0.85 -0.71 1.92
CA LYS A 149 -0.11 -1.97 1.85
C LYS A 149 -0.88 -3.12 2.49
N GLN A 150 -1.44 -2.90 3.68
CA GLN A 150 -2.17 -3.91 4.44
C GLN A 150 -3.47 -4.30 3.72
N LYS A 151 -4.19 -3.32 3.17
CA LYS A 151 -5.39 -3.56 2.34
C LYS A 151 -5.04 -4.35 1.08
N ALA A 152 -3.98 -3.98 0.37
CA ALA A 152 -3.48 -4.69 -0.81
C ALA A 152 -3.09 -6.14 -0.50
N ILE A 153 -2.35 -6.38 0.59
CA ILE A 153 -2.01 -7.74 1.05
C ILE A 153 -3.27 -8.53 1.42
N GLY A 154 -4.27 -7.88 2.03
CA GLY A 154 -5.57 -8.49 2.30
C GLY A 154 -6.29 -8.91 1.03
N ARG A 155 -6.29 -8.06 0.00
CA ARG A 155 -6.85 -8.37 -1.32
C ARG A 155 -6.12 -9.54 -1.98
N TYR A 156 -4.79 -9.51 -2.03
CA TYR A 156 -3.97 -10.60 -2.54
C TYR A 156 -4.40 -11.94 -1.94
N LYS A 157 -4.41 -12.04 -0.60
CA LYS A 157 -4.80 -13.27 0.11
C LYS A 157 -6.22 -13.73 -0.22
N THR A 158 -7.13 -12.79 -0.44
CA THR A 158 -8.53 -13.08 -0.77
C THR A 158 -8.64 -13.64 -2.19
N VAL A 159 -7.96 -13.02 -3.16
CA VAL A 159 -7.94 -13.48 -4.56
C VAL A 159 -7.32 -14.87 -4.67
N VAL A 160 -6.15 -15.10 -4.07
CA VAL A 160 -5.51 -16.43 -4.09
C VAL A 160 -6.43 -17.50 -3.52
N ARG A 161 -7.11 -17.23 -2.38
CA ARG A 161 -8.06 -18.19 -1.78
C ARG A 161 -9.22 -18.50 -2.72
N THR A 162 -9.80 -17.47 -3.33
CA THR A 162 -10.96 -17.63 -4.22
C THR A 162 -10.58 -18.40 -5.49
N GLU A 163 -9.48 -18.04 -6.14
CA GLU A 163 -9.04 -18.69 -7.39
C GLU A 163 -8.62 -20.15 -7.16
N LEU A 164 -7.82 -20.45 -6.13
CA LEU A 164 -7.44 -21.83 -5.85
C LEU A 164 -8.66 -22.68 -5.49
N HIS A 165 -9.61 -22.13 -4.73
CA HIS A 165 -10.84 -22.83 -4.38
C HIS A 165 -11.73 -23.07 -5.60
N ARG A 166 -11.76 -22.13 -6.55
CA ARG A 166 -12.45 -22.29 -7.84
C ARG A 166 -11.82 -23.40 -8.67
N ARG A 167 -10.49 -23.37 -8.87
CA ARG A 167 -9.73 -24.40 -9.62
C ARG A 167 -9.94 -25.80 -9.03
N VAL A 168 -9.88 -25.94 -7.70
CA VAL A 168 -10.15 -27.23 -7.05
C VAL A 168 -11.58 -27.71 -7.36
N ARG A 169 -12.59 -26.84 -7.27
CA ARG A 169 -13.96 -27.23 -7.63
C ARG A 169 -14.10 -27.63 -9.09
N GLU A 170 -13.35 -27.02 -9.99
CA GLU A 170 -13.37 -27.35 -11.41
C GLU A 170 -12.67 -28.69 -11.71
N ALA A 171 -11.56 -28.98 -11.03
CA ALA A 171 -10.78 -30.21 -11.22
C ALA A 171 -11.46 -31.48 -10.66
N PHE A 172 -12.39 -31.34 -9.70
CA PHE A 172 -13.14 -32.45 -9.10
C PHE A 172 -14.61 -32.52 -9.56
N LYS A 173 -14.97 -31.79 -10.62
CA LYS A 173 -16.25 -31.95 -11.33
C LYS A 173 -16.12 -33.01 -12.40
#